data_AF-A0A9D0BXX6-F1
#
_entry.id   AF-A0A9D0BXX6-F1
#
_cell.length_a   1.000
_cell.length_b   1.000
_cell.length_c   1.000
_cell.angle_alpha   90.00
_cell.angle_beta   90.00
_cell.angle_gamma   90.00
#
_symmetry.space_group_name_H-M   'P 1'
#
loop_
_entity.id
_entity.type
_entity.pdbx_description
1 polymer ?
#
loop_
_entity_poly.entity_id
_entity_poly.type
_entity_poly.pdbx_seq_one_letter_code
_entity_poly.pdbx_strand_id
1 'polypeptide(L)'
;MNFKRNVGAVSEEIRKCAPKTLDEWENFYFSNVRPKAHIISLGKKLYVKITEVITAEVEEITEEDCIEYMQKMVIDRTFDGYVTEIRTIYGQLQKILGVKIEPAPDEWDRLYNIDFFIKIGDKYIGLQIKPVSGVSHIPEMYKERSLQRDTHKKFSEKFGGKVFYIFSIKEGNRKRIFNTDVVEEIREEIRRLSLNGPIGTD
;
A
#
# COMPACT_ATOMS: atom_id res chain seq x y z
N MET A 1 17.27 -16.84 7.13
CA MET A 1 16.88 -16.45 8.50
C MET A 1 15.61 -15.57 8.57
N ASN A 2 14.93 -15.30 7.45
CA ASN A 2 13.80 -14.36 7.31
C ASN A 2 12.40 -15.01 7.52
N PHE A 3 12.30 -16.06 8.33
CA PHE A 3 11.02 -16.74 8.57
C PHE A 3 10.11 -15.93 9.50
N LYS A 4 8.78 -16.11 9.37
CA LYS A 4 7.75 -15.44 10.20
C LYS A 4 8.06 -15.48 11.71
N ARG A 5 8.57 -16.61 12.23
CA ARG A 5 8.97 -16.74 13.65
C ARG A 5 10.06 -15.74 14.08
N ASN A 6 10.98 -15.41 13.17
CA ASN A 6 12.12 -14.55 13.44
C ASN A 6 11.76 -13.09 13.24
N VAL A 7 11.14 -12.75 12.10
CA VAL A 7 10.94 -11.36 11.67
C VAL A 7 9.50 -10.88 11.84
N GLY A 8 8.60 -11.73 12.33
CA GLY A 8 7.18 -11.43 12.45
C GLY A 8 6.41 -11.67 11.15
N ALA A 9 5.09 -11.44 11.21
CA ALA A 9 4.18 -11.57 10.09
C ALA A 9 4.25 -10.35 9.16
N VAL A 10 5.43 -9.99 8.66
CA VAL A 10 5.71 -8.67 8.03
C VAL A 10 4.67 -8.22 7.00
N SER A 11 4.15 -9.14 6.17
CA SER A 11 3.11 -8.82 5.19
C SER A 11 1.74 -8.52 5.82
N GLU A 12 1.38 -9.17 6.93
CA GLU A 12 0.16 -8.86 7.69
C GLU A 12 0.35 -7.53 8.44
N GLU A 13 1.50 -7.33 9.07
CA GLU A 13 1.78 -6.14 9.88
C GLU A 13 1.85 -4.85 9.04
N ILE A 14 2.49 -4.88 7.87
CA ILE A 14 2.53 -3.70 6.99
C ILE A 14 1.14 -3.30 6.49
N ARG A 15 0.21 -4.26 6.32
CA ARG A 15 -1.17 -3.97 5.93
C ARG A 15 -1.98 -3.35 7.07
N LYS A 16 -1.71 -3.73 8.32
CA LYS A 16 -2.30 -3.08 9.51
C LYS A 16 -1.76 -1.66 9.68
N CYS A 17 -0.46 -1.48 9.47
CA CYS A 17 0.19 -0.17 9.52
C CYS A 17 -0.30 0.77 8.40
N ALA A 18 -0.53 0.22 7.20
CA ALA A 18 -0.85 0.97 5.98
C ALA A 18 0.05 2.20 5.75
N PRO A 19 1.38 2.05 5.77
CA PRO A 19 2.32 3.16 5.73
C PRO A 19 2.36 3.83 4.35
N LYS A 20 2.59 5.14 4.34
CA LYS A 20 2.82 5.95 3.13
C LYS A 20 4.28 6.08 2.79
N THR A 21 5.15 6.00 3.78
CA THR A 21 6.60 6.11 3.61
C THR A 21 7.34 4.90 4.18
N LEU A 22 8.57 4.70 3.69
CA LEU A 22 9.46 3.68 4.23
C LEU A 22 9.75 3.94 5.72
N ASP A 23 9.92 5.20 6.09
CA ASP A 23 10.20 5.61 7.47
C ASP A 23 9.02 5.30 8.41
N GLU A 24 7.78 5.52 7.98
CA GLU A 24 6.59 5.13 8.75
C GLU A 24 6.56 3.61 8.97
N TRP A 25 6.85 2.84 7.92
CA TRP A 25 6.92 1.39 8.03
C TRP A 25 8.04 0.96 8.99
N GLU A 26 9.22 1.51 8.84
CA GLU A 26 10.39 1.19 9.66
C GLU A 26 10.11 1.47 11.15
N ASN A 27 9.59 2.66 11.44
CA ASN A 27 9.24 3.09 12.80
C ASN A 27 8.16 2.18 13.41
N PHE A 28 7.10 1.88 12.65
CA PHE A 28 6.05 0.98 13.11
C PHE A 28 6.61 -0.42 13.38
N TYR A 29 7.41 -0.97 12.46
CA TYR A 29 7.97 -2.31 12.57
C TYR A 29 8.83 -2.44 13.84
N PHE A 30 9.74 -1.48 14.06
CA PHE A 30 10.65 -1.53 15.19
C PHE A 30 9.96 -1.28 16.54
N SER A 31 8.83 -0.57 16.53
CA SER A 31 8.06 -0.29 17.75
C SER A 31 7.07 -1.41 18.11
N ASN A 32 6.54 -2.13 17.11
CA ASN A 32 5.39 -3.03 17.32
C ASN A 32 5.67 -4.50 16.98
N VAL A 33 6.66 -4.80 16.13
CA VAL A 33 6.86 -6.17 15.62
C VAL A 33 8.13 -6.80 16.19
N ARG A 34 9.29 -6.20 15.93
CA ARG A 34 10.60 -6.64 16.46
C ARG A 34 11.50 -5.42 16.62
N PRO A 35 12.24 -5.27 17.72
CA PRO A 35 13.16 -4.14 17.89
C PRO A 35 14.33 -4.20 16.90
N LYS A 36 14.93 -3.05 16.57
CA LYS A 36 16.08 -2.96 15.64
C LYS A 36 17.25 -3.85 16.05
N ALA A 37 17.54 -3.94 17.36
CA ALA A 37 18.57 -4.81 17.92
C ALA A 37 18.37 -6.30 17.55
N HIS A 38 17.12 -6.75 17.39
CA HIS A 38 16.83 -8.11 16.97
C HIS A 38 17.25 -8.37 15.52
N ILE A 39 16.99 -7.42 14.60
CA ILE A 39 17.42 -7.54 13.20
C ILE A 39 18.94 -7.54 13.09
N ILE A 40 19.62 -6.66 13.85
CA ILE A 40 21.08 -6.66 13.97
C ILE A 40 21.58 -8.05 14.41
N SER A 41 20.96 -8.64 15.44
CA SER A 41 21.34 -9.98 15.91
C SER A 41 21.18 -11.08 14.85
N LEU A 42 20.19 -10.95 13.96
CA LEU A 42 19.99 -11.89 12.85
C LEU A 42 21.06 -11.71 11.77
N GLY A 43 21.49 -10.48 11.51
CA GLY A 43 22.62 -10.17 10.63
C GLY A 43 23.91 -10.79 11.12
N LYS A 44 24.26 -10.58 12.40
CA LYS A 44 25.42 -11.22 13.04
C LYS A 44 25.39 -12.74 12.93
N LYS A 45 24.22 -13.35 13.19
CA LYS A 45 24.05 -14.80 13.04
C LYS A 45 24.16 -15.27 11.59
N LEU A 46 23.74 -14.47 10.64
CA LEU A 46 23.90 -14.76 9.21
C LEU A 46 25.37 -14.74 8.82
N TYR A 47 26.11 -13.72 9.28
CA TYR A 47 27.54 -13.58 9.06
C TYR A 47 28.32 -14.82 9.50
N VAL A 48 28.16 -15.24 10.76
CA VAL A 48 28.81 -16.45 11.31
C VAL A 48 28.57 -17.67 10.42
N LYS A 49 27.32 -17.89 9.99
CA LYS A 49 26.97 -19.03 9.13
C LYS A 49 27.58 -18.97 7.74
N ILE A 50 27.74 -17.78 7.20
CA ILE A 50 28.34 -17.57 5.89
C ILE A 50 29.85 -17.85 6.00
N THR A 51 30.52 -17.27 7.00
CA THR A 51 31.96 -17.45 7.22
C THR A 51 32.36 -18.88 7.56
N GLU A 52 31.47 -19.67 8.17
CA GLU A 52 31.70 -21.11 8.42
C GLU A 52 31.71 -21.96 7.14
N VAL A 53 31.07 -21.48 6.07
CA VAL A 53 30.80 -22.26 4.85
C VAL A 53 31.65 -21.81 3.66
N ILE A 54 32.08 -20.55 3.62
CA ILE A 54 32.85 -19.99 2.51
C ILE A 54 34.33 -20.39 2.59
N THR A 55 34.88 -20.88 1.48
CA THR A 55 36.32 -21.12 1.28
C THR A 55 37.06 -19.82 0.95
N ALA A 56 38.31 -19.69 1.40
CA ALA A 56 39.15 -18.48 1.33
C ALA A 56 39.35 -17.84 -0.06
N GLU A 57 38.90 -18.48 -1.15
CA GLU A 57 39.01 -17.99 -2.53
C GLU A 57 37.83 -17.10 -2.97
N VAL A 58 36.78 -16.95 -2.15
CA VAL A 58 35.56 -16.20 -2.49
C VAL A 58 35.25 -15.13 -1.43
N GLU A 59 35.98 -14.02 -1.49
CA GLU A 59 35.67 -12.65 -1.01
C GLU A 59 35.14 -12.33 0.42
N GLU A 60 35.47 -11.07 0.78
CA GLU A 60 35.34 -10.35 2.05
C GLU A 60 33.89 -9.94 2.39
N ILE A 61 32.99 -10.89 2.63
CA ILE A 61 31.71 -10.54 3.26
C ILE A 61 32.01 -10.05 4.68
N THR A 62 31.47 -8.88 5.07
CA THR A 62 31.58 -8.33 6.42
C THR A 62 30.35 -8.64 7.27
N GLU A 63 30.46 -8.43 8.58
CA GLU A 63 29.31 -8.54 9.48
C GLU A 63 28.25 -7.47 9.16
N GLU A 64 28.70 -6.25 8.87
CA GLU A 64 27.88 -5.12 8.47
C GLU A 64 27.05 -5.44 7.22
N ASP A 65 27.64 -6.04 6.18
CA ASP A 65 26.91 -6.45 4.96
C ASP A 65 25.74 -7.39 5.29
N CYS A 66 25.93 -8.30 6.24
CA CYS A 66 24.90 -9.24 6.66
C CYS A 66 23.79 -8.56 7.46
N ILE A 67 24.12 -7.55 8.27
CA ILE A 67 23.16 -6.73 9.01
C ILE A 67 22.32 -5.90 8.05
N GLU A 68 22.97 -5.18 7.12
CA GLU A 68 22.31 -4.38 6.11
C GLU A 68 21.41 -5.23 5.22
N TYR A 69 21.89 -6.40 4.80
CA TYR A 69 21.08 -7.35 4.05
C TYR A 69 19.82 -7.75 4.83
N MET A 70 19.94 -8.06 6.12
CA MET A 70 18.79 -8.42 6.94
C MET A 70 17.80 -7.26 7.09
N GLN A 71 18.27 -6.02 7.23
CA GLN A 71 17.40 -4.84 7.28
C GLN A 71 16.66 -4.66 5.95
N LYS A 72 17.38 -4.63 4.82
CA LYS A 72 16.82 -4.51 3.47
C LYS A 72 15.79 -5.59 3.16
N MET A 73 16.08 -6.83 3.56
CA MET A 73 15.19 -7.97 3.37
C MET A 73 13.86 -7.85 4.13
N VAL A 74 13.87 -7.24 5.31
CA VAL A 74 12.72 -7.19 6.22
C VAL A 74 11.94 -5.90 6.07
N ILE A 75 12.63 -4.77 5.94
CA ILE A 75 12.04 -3.44 5.88
C ILE A 75 11.75 -3.10 4.42
N ASP A 76 12.79 -2.82 3.63
CA ASP A 76 12.68 -2.30 2.26
C ASP A 76 11.87 -3.22 1.36
N ARG A 77 12.23 -4.50 1.28
CA ARG A 77 11.53 -5.46 0.41
C ARG A 77 10.06 -5.65 0.81
N THR A 78 9.73 -5.51 2.09
CA THR A 78 8.32 -5.60 2.53
C THR A 78 7.55 -4.37 2.07
N PHE A 79 8.13 -3.18 2.22
CA PHE A 79 7.53 -1.93 1.76
C PHE A 79 7.39 -1.89 0.24
N ASP A 80 8.44 -2.23 -0.51
CA ASP A 80 8.41 -2.30 -1.98
C ASP A 80 7.33 -3.27 -2.48
N GLY A 81 7.20 -4.42 -1.82
CA GLY A 81 6.17 -5.40 -2.12
C GLY A 81 4.76 -4.87 -1.88
N TYR A 82 4.56 -4.11 -0.80
CA TYR A 82 3.30 -3.44 -0.48
C TYR A 82 2.93 -2.36 -1.51
N VAL A 83 3.87 -1.50 -1.88
CA VAL A 83 3.67 -0.46 -2.91
C VAL A 83 3.38 -1.09 -4.28
N THR A 84 4.09 -2.16 -4.64
CA THR A 84 3.86 -2.89 -5.90
C THR A 84 2.47 -3.53 -5.95
N GLU A 85 1.97 -4.03 -4.82
CA GLU A 85 0.61 -4.56 -4.71
C GLU A 85 -0.43 -3.47 -5.01
N ILE A 86 -0.28 -2.28 -4.42
CA ILE A 86 -1.15 -1.12 -4.68
C ILE A 86 -1.15 -0.75 -6.18
N ARG A 87 0.04 -0.62 -6.79
CA ARG A 87 0.19 -0.29 -8.23
C ARG A 87 -0.45 -1.34 -9.15
N THR A 88 -0.36 -2.62 -8.77
CA THR A 88 -0.97 -3.71 -9.54
C THR A 88 -2.49 -3.57 -9.58
N ILE A 89 -3.10 -3.22 -8.45
CA ILE A 89 -4.56 -3.08 -8.33
C ILE A 89 -5.05 -1.85 -9.08
N TYR A 90 -4.33 -0.74 -8.98
CA TYR A 90 -4.52 0.43 -9.83
C TYR A 90 -4.59 0.04 -11.32
N GLY A 91 -3.60 -0.71 -11.82
CA GLY A 91 -3.53 -1.11 -13.22
C GLY A 91 -4.67 -2.03 -13.66
N GLN A 92 -5.19 -2.87 -12.76
CA GLN A 92 -6.38 -3.68 -13.01
C GLN A 92 -7.64 -2.83 -13.08
N LEU A 93 -7.82 -1.92 -12.12
CA LEU A 93 -8.98 -1.03 -12.04
C LEU A 93 -9.07 -0.15 -13.29
N GLN A 94 -7.95 0.44 -13.72
CA GLN A 94 -7.88 1.24 -14.95
C GLN A 94 -8.36 0.45 -16.18
N LYS A 95 -7.90 -0.81 -16.34
CA LYS A 95 -8.33 -1.67 -17.45
C LYS A 95 -9.83 -2.00 -17.40
N ILE A 96 -10.37 -2.24 -16.20
CA ILE A 96 -11.78 -2.58 -16.01
C ILE A 96 -12.68 -1.38 -16.28
N LEU A 97 -12.29 -0.19 -15.82
CA LEU A 97 -13.09 1.04 -16.00
C LEU A 97 -12.96 1.65 -17.39
N GLY A 98 -11.85 1.39 -18.10
CA GLY A 98 -11.60 1.95 -19.43
C GLY A 98 -11.34 3.47 -19.43
N VAL A 99 -10.95 4.04 -18.28
CA VAL A 99 -10.65 5.47 -18.10
C VAL A 99 -9.24 5.66 -17.55
N LYS A 100 -8.62 6.79 -17.83
CA LYS A 100 -7.30 7.13 -17.26
C LYS A 100 -7.43 7.32 -15.75
N ILE A 101 -6.57 6.64 -15.00
CA ILE A 101 -6.38 6.83 -13.57
C ILE A 101 -4.96 7.36 -13.36
N GLU A 102 -4.80 8.36 -12.50
CA GLU A 102 -3.52 9.05 -12.26
C GLU A 102 -3.12 8.95 -10.78
N PRO A 103 -1.82 8.85 -10.45
CA PRO A 103 -1.38 8.94 -9.06
C PRO A 103 -1.71 10.33 -8.49
N ALA A 104 -2.16 10.37 -7.25
CA ALA A 104 -2.47 11.63 -6.60
C ALA A 104 -1.20 12.42 -6.25
N PRO A 105 -1.25 13.76 -6.26
CA PRO A 105 -0.18 14.58 -5.68
C PRO A 105 -0.02 14.28 -4.19
N ASP A 106 1.19 14.42 -3.66
CA ASP A 106 1.50 14.20 -2.23
C ASP A 106 0.61 15.03 -1.27
N GLU A 107 0.15 16.20 -1.71
CA GLU A 107 -0.79 17.02 -0.92
C GLU A 107 -2.14 16.30 -0.72
N TRP A 108 -2.65 15.62 -1.76
CA TRP A 108 -3.94 14.95 -1.70
C TRP A 108 -3.87 13.69 -0.86
N ASP A 109 -2.75 12.97 -0.92
CA ASP A 109 -2.50 11.85 -0.03
C ASP A 109 -2.52 12.31 1.44
N ARG A 110 -1.76 13.37 1.78
CA ARG A 110 -1.68 13.89 3.15
C ARG A 110 -2.98 14.49 3.68
N LEU A 111 -3.73 15.22 2.85
CA LEU A 111 -4.94 15.93 3.31
C LEU A 111 -6.20 15.07 3.22
N TYR A 112 -6.26 14.16 2.25
CA TYR A 112 -7.48 13.47 1.87
C TYR A 112 -7.35 11.94 1.83
N ASN A 113 -6.15 11.39 2.01
CA ASN A 113 -5.84 9.96 1.91
C ASN A 113 -6.12 9.37 0.53
N ILE A 114 -5.84 10.14 -0.53
CA ILE A 114 -6.07 9.72 -1.91
C ILE A 114 -4.77 9.18 -2.49
N ASP A 115 -4.77 7.90 -2.90
CA ASP A 115 -3.62 7.28 -3.57
C ASP A 115 -3.63 7.59 -5.08
N PHE A 116 -4.82 7.58 -5.69
CA PHE A 116 -5.03 7.82 -7.13
C PHE A 116 -6.31 8.61 -7.36
N PHE A 117 -6.45 9.20 -8.55
CA PHE A 117 -7.68 9.90 -8.94
C PHE A 117 -8.07 9.64 -10.40
N ILE A 118 -9.33 9.92 -10.70
CA ILE A 118 -9.89 9.96 -12.05
C ILE A 118 -10.37 11.40 -12.29
N LYS A 119 -9.93 12.02 -13.38
CA LYS A 119 -10.36 13.37 -13.78
C LYS A 119 -11.53 13.30 -14.76
N ILE A 120 -12.61 14.01 -14.46
CA ILE A 120 -13.81 14.13 -15.30
C ILE A 120 -14.10 15.63 -15.47
N GLY A 121 -13.68 16.21 -16.60
CA GLY A 121 -13.75 17.66 -16.80
C GLY A 121 -12.92 18.42 -15.76
N ASP A 122 -13.57 19.29 -14.98
CA ASP A 122 -12.99 20.02 -13.84
C ASP A 122 -13.16 19.30 -12.50
N LYS A 123 -13.80 18.11 -12.48
CA LYS A 123 -14.07 17.33 -11.28
C LYS A 123 -13.14 16.14 -11.14
N TYR A 124 -13.03 15.63 -9.91
CA TYR A 124 -12.13 14.54 -9.58
C TYR A 124 -12.80 13.50 -8.69
N ILE A 125 -12.61 12.23 -9.03
CA ILE A 125 -12.96 11.07 -8.19
C ILE A 125 -11.68 10.62 -7.50
N GLY A 126 -11.72 10.49 -6.18
CA GLY A 126 -10.60 9.98 -5.38
C GLY A 126 -10.65 8.47 -5.22
N LEU A 127 -9.50 7.82 -5.21
CA LEU A 127 -9.36 6.38 -5.05
C LEU A 127 -8.31 6.10 -3.97
N GLN A 128 -8.69 5.26 -3.01
CA GLN A 128 -7.79 4.76 -1.96
C GLN A 128 -7.71 3.24 -2.01
N ILE A 129 -6.53 2.70 -2.23
CA ILE A 129 -6.29 1.25 -2.38
C ILE A 129 -5.73 0.70 -1.08
N LYS A 130 -6.43 -0.26 -0.48
CA LYS A 130 -5.99 -0.93 0.75
C LYS A 130 -5.83 -2.44 0.52
N PRO A 131 -4.59 -2.95 0.51
CA PRO A 131 -4.34 -4.39 0.54
C PRO A 131 -4.79 -5.02 1.85
N VAL A 132 -5.52 -6.13 1.80
CA VAL A 132 -6.04 -6.84 2.97
C VAL A 132 -5.61 -8.31 2.99
N SER A 133 -5.32 -8.84 4.19
CA SER A 133 -4.91 -10.23 4.39
C SER A 133 -6.10 -11.21 4.52
N GLY A 134 -7.32 -10.71 4.77
CA GLY A 134 -8.52 -11.54 4.96
C GLY A 134 -9.72 -10.75 5.54
N VAL A 135 -10.89 -11.41 5.59
CA VAL A 135 -12.20 -10.82 5.99
C VAL A 135 -12.23 -10.35 7.46
N SER A 136 -11.35 -10.87 8.30
CA SER A 136 -11.28 -10.56 9.75
C SER A 136 -10.93 -9.11 10.08
N HIS A 137 -10.29 -8.37 9.16
CA HIS A 137 -9.91 -6.97 9.36
C HIS A 137 -11.00 -5.98 8.92
N ILE A 138 -12.07 -6.46 8.29
CA ILE A 138 -13.15 -5.62 7.77
C ILE A 138 -13.78 -4.71 8.85
N PRO A 139 -14.04 -5.15 10.10
CA PRO A 139 -14.61 -4.28 11.13
C PRO A 139 -13.72 -3.08 11.49
N GLU A 140 -12.40 -3.28 11.53
CA GLU A 140 -11.42 -2.23 11.84
C GLU A 140 -11.33 -1.21 10.70
N MET A 141 -11.47 -1.68 9.45
CA MET A 141 -11.55 -0.83 8.27
C MET A 141 -12.84 0.00 8.22
N TYR A 142 -13.97 -0.54 8.71
CA TYR A 142 -15.21 0.24 8.86
C TYR A 142 -15.06 1.35 9.93
N LYS A 143 -14.28 1.11 11.00
CA LYS A 143 -13.93 2.18 11.95
C LYS A 143 -13.05 3.25 11.30
N GLU A 144 -12.02 2.86 10.53
CA GLU A 144 -11.22 3.83 9.75
C GLU A 144 -12.09 4.66 8.78
N ARG A 145 -13.07 4.04 8.11
CA ARG A 145 -14.02 4.77 7.24
C ARG A 145 -14.79 5.86 7.98
N SER A 146 -15.12 5.64 9.27
CA SER A 146 -15.78 6.67 10.07
C SER A 146 -14.86 7.85 10.40
N LEU A 147 -13.56 7.60 10.60
CA LEU A 147 -12.54 8.62 10.86
C LEU A 147 -12.16 9.41 9.59
N GLN A 148 -12.13 8.74 8.44
CA GLN A 148 -11.78 9.35 7.14
C GLN A 148 -12.98 9.97 6.42
N ARG A 149 -14.19 9.84 6.99
CA ARG A 149 -15.41 10.43 6.44
C ARG A 149 -15.28 11.95 6.28
N ASP A 150 -14.62 12.62 7.22
CA ASP A 150 -14.44 14.07 7.18
C ASP A 150 -13.46 14.50 6.09
N THR A 151 -12.37 13.77 5.88
CA THR A 151 -11.40 14.07 4.82
C THR A 151 -12.01 13.80 3.44
N HIS A 152 -12.77 12.72 3.28
CA HIS A 152 -13.46 12.41 2.03
C HIS A 152 -14.59 13.41 1.74
N LYS A 153 -15.29 13.90 2.78
CA LYS A 153 -16.28 14.96 2.65
C LYS A 153 -15.61 16.24 2.13
N LYS A 154 -14.50 16.65 2.75
CA LYS A 154 -13.72 17.82 2.31
C LYS A 154 -13.23 17.67 0.86
N PHE A 155 -12.76 16.48 0.47
CA PHE A 155 -12.39 16.20 -0.92
C PHE A 155 -13.60 16.39 -1.84
N SER A 156 -14.74 15.79 -1.50
CA SER A 156 -15.95 15.83 -2.33
C SER A 156 -16.51 17.25 -2.46
N GLU A 157 -16.48 18.04 -1.38
CA GLU A 157 -16.87 19.46 -1.40
C GLU A 157 -15.95 20.31 -2.28
N LYS A 158 -14.64 20.04 -2.26
CA LYS A 158 -13.63 20.79 -3.00
C LYS A 158 -13.57 20.41 -4.48
N PHE A 159 -13.69 19.12 -4.80
CA PHE A 159 -13.42 18.57 -6.14
C PHE A 159 -14.64 17.96 -6.83
N GLY A 160 -15.79 17.91 -6.15
CA GLY A 160 -17.11 17.54 -6.69
C GLY A 160 -17.38 16.04 -6.88
N GLY A 161 -16.35 15.19 -6.90
CA GLY A 161 -16.50 13.74 -6.98
C GLY A 161 -16.26 13.04 -5.65
N LYS A 162 -16.82 11.84 -5.52
CA LYS A 162 -16.66 10.98 -4.34
C LYS A 162 -15.26 10.36 -4.24
N VAL A 163 -14.98 9.81 -3.06
CA VAL A 163 -13.79 8.99 -2.79
C VAL A 163 -14.21 7.54 -2.56
N PHE A 164 -13.53 6.60 -3.23
CA PHE A 164 -13.82 5.18 -3.15
C PHE A 164 -12.67 4.39 -2.53
N TYR A 165 -13.02 3.42 -1.69
CA TYR A 165 -12.07 2.44 -1.16
C TYR A 165 -12.02 1.22 -2.05
N ILE A 166 -10.82 0.80 -2.44
CA ILE A 166 -10.58 -0.39 -3.23
C ILE A 166 -9.79 -1.36 -2.36
N PHE A 167 -10.44 -2.42 -1.93
CA PHE A 167 -9.83 -3.48 -1.16
C PHE A 167 -9.27 -4.51 -2.10
N SER A 168 -8.04 -4.94 -1.86
CA SER A 168 -7.42 -5.99 -2.66
C SER A 168 -6.95 -7.15 -1.81
N ILE A 169 -7.18 -8.36 -2.31
CA ILE A 169 -6.71 -9.59 -1.67
C ILE A 169 -5.64 -10.27 -2.52
N LYS A 170 -4.76 -11.02 -1.85
CA LYS A 170 -3.89 -12.00 -2.49
C LYS A 170 -4.65 -13.32 -2.60
N GLU A 171 -4.90 -13.78 -3.82
CA GLU A 171 -5.47 -15.09 -4.11
C GLU A 171 -4.39 -15.93 -4.82
N GLY A 172 -3.80 -16.88 -4.10
CA GLY A 172 -2.62 -17.62 -4.57
C GLY A 172 -1.46 -16.68 -4.90
N ASN A 173 -1.04 -16.65 -6.17
CA ASN A 173 0.01 -15.75 -6.67
C ASN A 173 -0.52 -14.46 -7.32
N ARG A 174 -1.86 -14.27 -7.38
CA ARG A 174 -2.48 -13.11 -8.03
C ARG A 174 -3.03 -12.14 -7.00
N LYS A 175 -3.05 -10.86 -7.36
CA LYS A 175 -3.71 -9.78 -6.61
C LYS A 175 -4.99 -9.43 -7.33
N ARG A 176 -6.10 -9.26 -6.61
CA ARG A 176 -7.42 -8.96 -7.21
C ARG A 176 -8.19 -7.97 -6.34
N ILE A 177 -9.05 -7.18 -6.97
CA ILE A 177 -10.02 -6.33 -6.28
C ILE A 177 -11.04 -7.24 -5.59
N PHE A 178 -11.25 -7.02 -4.30
CA PHE A 178 -12.13 -7.82 -3.46
C PHE A 178 -13.56 -7.29 -3.47
N ASN A 179 -13.75 -5.98 -3.24
CA ASN A 179 -15.06 -5.34 -3.23
C ASN A 179 -15.48 -4.95 -4.65
N THR A 180 -15.79 -5.94 -5.49
CA THR A 180 -16.08 -5.74 -6.91
C THR A 180 -17.23 -4.77 -7.19
N ASP A 181 -18.19 -4.64 -6.27
CA ASP A 181 -19.33 -3.71 -6.40
C ASP A 181 -18.88 -2.25 -6.54
N VAL A 182 -17.73 -1.89 -5.96
CA VAL A 182 -17.16 -0.53 -6.06
C VAL A 182 -16.87 -0.12 -7.50
N VAL A 183 -16.64 -1.09 -8.40
CA VAL A 183 -16.39 -0.81 -9.81
C VAL A 183 -17.63 -0.19 -10.44
N GLU A 184 -18.83 -0.70 -10.13
CA GLU A 184 -20.06 -0.10 -10.64
C GLU A 184 -20.36 1.23 -9.96
N GLU A 185 -20.11 1.37 -8.67
CA GLU A 185 -20.26 2.66 -7.97
C GLU A 185 -19.37 3.76 -8.61
N ILE A 186 -18.14 3.42 -8.96
CA ILE A 186 -17.23 4.35 -9.67
C ILE A 186 -17.76 4.66 -11.07
N ARG A 187 -18.28 3.67 -11.81
CA ARG A 187 -18.88 3.90 -13.14
C ARG A 187 -20.09 4.83 -13.06
N GLU A 188 -20.95 4.64 -12.08
CA GLU A 188 -22.10 5.52 -11.83
C GLU A 188 -21.65 6.94 -11.50
N GLU A 189 -20.62 7.10 -10.68
CA GLU A 189 -20.07 8.42 -10.35
C GLU A 189 -19.46 9.10 -11.58
N ILE A 190 -18.76 8.35 -12.44
CA ILE A 190 -18.26 8.85 -13.73
C ILE A 190 -19.43 9.35 -14.58
N ARG A 191 -20.52 8.57 -14.71
CA ARG A 191 -21.72 9.00 -15.46
C ARG A 191 -22.33 10.26 -14.86
N ARG A 192 -22.51 10.31 -13.54
CA ARG A 192 -23.07 11.47 -12.81
C ARG A 192 -22.26 12.73 -13.08
N LEU A 193 -20.94 12.66 -13.04
CA LEU A 193 -20.07 13.80 -13.28
C LEU A 193 -20.02 14.21 -14.75
N SER A 194 -20.10 13.25 -15.67
CA SER A 194 -20.11 13.51 -17.11
C SER A 194 -21.39 14.20 -17.59
N LEU A 195 -22.54 13.88 -16.98
CA LEU A 195 -23.84 14.48 -17.31
C LEU A 195 -24.03 15.90 -16.77
N ASN A 196 -23.22 16.32 -15.79
CA ASN A 196 -23.28 17.66 -15.18
C ASN A 196 -22.17 18.58 -15.69
N GLY A 197 -21.47 18.21 -16.77
CA GLY A 197 -20.53 19.10 -17.46
C GLY A 197 -21.27 20.29 -18.11
N PRO A 198 -20.62 21.44 -18.31
CA PRO A 198 -21.27 22.58 -18.94
C PRO A 198 -21.83 22.15 -20.30
N ILE A 199 -23.14 22.34 -20.47
CA ILE A 199 -23.78 22.29 -21.78
C ILE A 199 -23.09 23.39 -22.58
N GLY A 200 -22.22 23.01 -23.50
CA GLY A 200 -21.65 23.94 -24.46
C GLY A 200 -22.81 24.51 -25.27
N THR A 201 -23.16 25.75 -24.98
CA THR A 201 -23.90 26.59 -25.91
C THR A 201 -22.86 27.13 -26.89
N ASP A 202 -22.72 26.44 -28.02
CA ASP A 202 -22.24 27.08 -29.25
C ASP A 202 -23.31 28.07 -29.76
#